data_AF-A0A5C6A7V7-F1
#
_entry.id   AF-A0A5C6A7V7-F1
#
_cell.length_a   1.000
_cell.length_b   1.000
_cell.length_c   1.000
_cell.angle_alpha   90.00
_cell.angle_beta   90.00
_cell.angle_gamma   90.00
#
_symmetry.space_group_name_H-M   'P 1'
#
loop_
_entity.id
_entity.type
_entity.pdbx_description
1 polymer ?
#
loop_
_entity_poly.entity_id
_entity_poly.type
_entity_poly.pdbx_seq_one_letter_code
_entity_poly.pdbx_strand_id
1 'polypeptide(L)'
;MSTRLSRLLVLQRALAGRTSARVSDLEQELGVSRRTIYRDLRTLRNSGVEVRFDAASRGHTSHDAETQQLPDAASLFVLLRHAMATALPVGPAERRLAEAAAEALAGRLSATQREELEDFRRRVTAPAAAISGPYAEMLATFERAVAGDRCLEVFAGLPPGTLPQWQVVQPLRIGYDLTKGWRLEGLLVDSHLTCRIGLGAIRSLLVSERPITMRLARAKVEWTRADIEVV
;
A
#
# COMPACT_ATOMS: atom_id res chain seq x y z
N MET A 1 9.96 3.53 9.66
CA MET A 1 8.50 3.36 9.80
C MET A 1 8.13 1.94 9.35
N SER A 2 7.49 1.14 10.21
CA SER A 2 7.06 -0.23 9.85
C SER A 2 6.02 -0.19 8.72
N THR A 3 6.23 -0.98 7.66
CA THR A 3 5.24 -1.12 6.58
C THR A 3 3.93 -1.69 7.13
N ARG A 4 2.81 -1.47 6.42
CA ARG A 4 1.50 -2.03 6.83
C ARG A 4 1.52 -3.55 6.89
N LEU A 5 2.24 -4.21 5.98
CA LEU A 5 2.41 -5.67 6.00
C LEU A 5 3.19 -6.11 7.25
N SER A 6 4.33 -5.47 7.53
CA SER A 6 5.09 -5.74 8.75
C SER A 6 4.22 -5.56 10.00
N ARG A 7 3.38 -4.53 10.03
CA ARG A 7 2.45 -4.30 11.16
C ARG A 7 1.35 -5.35 11.25
N LEU A 8 0.77 -5.79 10.13
CA LEU A 8 -0.23 -6.86 10.12
C LEU A 8 0.36 -8.19 10.61
N LEU A 9 1.60 -8.50 10.21
CA LEU A 9 2.33 -9.69 10.67
C LEU A 9 2.67 -9.61 12.16
N VAL A 10 3.13 -8.46 12.66
CA VAL A 10 3.40 -8.28 14.09
C VAL A 10 2.11 -8.31 14.91
N LEU A 11 1.03 -7.68 14.42
CA LEU A 11 -0.28 -7.72 15.06
C LEU A 11 -0.83 -9.16 15.14
N GLN A 12 -0.71 -9.92 14.05
CA GLN A 12 -1.13 -11.32 14.02
C GLN A 12 -0.31 -12.18 14.99
N ARG A 13 1.02 -11.98 15.08
CA ARG A 13 1.86 -12.64 16.11
C ARG A 13 1.50 -12.24 17.54
N ALA A 14 1.24 -10.96 17.77
CA ALA A 14 0.84 -10.45 19.09
C ALA A 14 -0.49 -11.04 19.56
N LEU A 15 -1.40 -11.34 18.62
CA LEU A 15 -2.67 -12.02 18.91
C LEU A 15 -2.52 -13.53 19.08
N ALA A 16 -1.61 -14.17 18.35
CA ALA A 16 -1.37 -15.61 18.42
C ALA A 16 -0.66 -16.05 19.72
N GLY A 17 0.16 -15.18 20.31
CA GLY A 17 0.91 -15.47 21.53
C GLY A 17 0.21 -15.11 22.84
N ARG A 18 -1.04 -14.63 22.80
CA ARG A 18 -1.74 -14.10 23.98
C ARG A 18 -3.14 -14.68 24.11
N THR A 19 -3.53 -15.00 25.33
CA THR A 19 -4.91 -15.38 25.66
C THR A 19 -5.89 -14.25 25.32
N SER A 20 -5.45 -12.99 25.47
CA SER A 20 -6.17 -11.80 25.01
C SER A 20 -5.26 -10.59 24.94
N ALA A 21 -5.37 -9.80 23.87
CA ALA A 21 -4.63 -8.55 23.69
C ALA A 21 -5.60 -7.36 23.68
N ARG A 22 -5.45 -6.44 24.65
CA ARG A 22 -6.22 -5.20 24.64
C ARG A 22 -5.69 -4.28 23.56
N VAL A 23 -6.59 -3.50 22.98
CA VAL A 23 -6.23 -2.55 21.93
C VAL A 23 -5.24 -1.50 22.43
N SER A 24 -5.35 -1.08 23.69
CA SER A 24 -4.39 -0.16 24.34
C SER A 24 -2.96 -0.69 24.33
N ASP A 25 -2.80 -1.99 24.58
CA ASP A 25 -1.49 -2.62 24.71
C ASP A 25 -0.87 -2.75 23.32
N LEU A 26 -1.70 -3.08 22.32
CA LEU A 26 -1.31 -3.13 20.92
C LEU A 26 -0.97 -1.73 20.35
N GLU A 27 -1.63 -0.66 20.80
CA GLU A 27 -1.27 0.72 20.44
C GLU A 27 0.14 1.05 20.90
N GLN A 28 0.47 0.73 22.16
CA GLN A 28 1.77 1.01 22.77
C GLN A 28 2.88 0.16 22.12
N GLU A 29 2.61 -1.11 21.85
CA GLU A 29 3.57 -2.05 21.27
C GLU A 29 3.86 -1.77 19.78
N LEU A 30 2.83 -1.42 19.01
CA LEU A 30 2.96 -1.18 17.57
C LEU A 30 3.19 0.29 17.22
N GLY A 31 3.10 1.20 18.19
CA GLY A 31 3.26 2.64 17.99
C GLY A 31 2.23 3.23 17.03
N VAL A 32 1.00 2.72 17.02
CA VAL A 32 -0.08 3.19 16.13
C VAL A 32 -1.37 3.48 16.88
N SER A 33 -2.24 4.30 16.29
CA SER A 33 -3.54 4.65 16.88
C SER A 33 -4.50 3.46 17.00
N ARG A 34 -5.40 3.51 17.97
CA ARG A 34 -6.55 2.61 18.20
C ARG A 34 -7.31 2.33 16.91
N ARG A 35 -7.60 3.38 16.14
CA ARG A 35 -8.29 3.28 14.84
C ARG A 35 -7.49 2.43 13.85
N THR A 36 -6.16 2.57 13.82
CA THR A 36 -5.29 1.76 12.97
C THR A 36 -5.29 0.31 13.42
N ILE A 37 -5.23 0.03 14.73
CA ILE A 37 -5.36 -1.33 15.27
C ILE A 37 -6.69 -1.96 14.84
N TYR A 38 -7.83 -1.31 15.09
CA TYR A 38 -9.15 -1.84 14.71
C TYR A 38 -9.28 -2.10 13.21
N ARG A 39 -8.74 -1.21 12.38
CA ARG A 39 -8.73 -1.41 10.93
C ARG A 39 -7.87 -2.61 10.52
N ASP A 40 -6.71 -2.77 11.13
CA ASP A 40 -5.79 -3.86 10.82
C ASP A 40 -6.38 -5.20 11.35
N LEU A 41 -7.03 -5.22 12.52
CA LEU A 41 -7.82 -6.36 13.01
C LEU A 41 -8.96 -6.74 12.04
N ARG A 42 -9.67 -5.75 11.48
CA ARG A 42 -10.69 -5.98 10.45
C ARG A 42 -10.08 -6.52 9.16
N THR A 43 -8.89 -6.04 8.79
CA THR A 43 -8.16 -6.53 7.62
C THR A 43 -7.79 -8.01 7.80
N LEU A 44 -7.30 -8.38 8.99
CA LEU A 44 -6.99 -9.78 9.35
C LEU A 44 -8.25 -10.67 9.30
N ARG A 45 -9.38 -10.23 9.86
CA ARG A 45 -10.65 -10.99 9.77
C ARG A 45 -11.11 -11.20 8.34
N ASN A 46 -11.07 -10.14 7.54
CA ASN A 46 -11.47 -10.20 6.13
C ASN A 46 -10.52 -11.07 5.30
N SER A 47 -9.31 -11.34 5.78
CA SER A 47 -8.35 -12.24 5.14
C SER A 47 -8.40 -13.68 5.69
N GLY A 48 -9.43 -14.03 6.48
CA GLY A 48 -9.62 -15.40 6.99
C GLY A 48 -8.98 -15.66 8.36
N VAL A 49 -8.27 -14.70 8.95
CA VAL A 49 -7.69 -14.87 10.29
C VAL A 49 -8.81 -14.76 11.33
N GLU A 50 -8.99 -15.82 12.11
CA GLU A 50 -10.01 -15.84 13.14
C GLU A 50 -9.61 -14.97 14.34
N VAL A 51 -10.15 -13.74 14.35
CA VAL A 51 -9.97 -12.78 15.44
C VAL A 51 -11.31 -12.56 16.13
N ARG A 52 -11.42 -13.00 17.37
CA ARG A 52 -12.61 -12.82 18.21
C ARG A 52 -12.39 -11.70 19.22
N PHE A 53 -13.48 -11.10 19.66
CA PHE A 53 -13.46 -10.16 20.78
C PHE A 53 -13.94 -10.91 22.02
N ASP A 54 -13.13 -10.90 23.07
CA ASP A 54 -13.50 -11.42 24.37
C ASP A 54 -13.98 -10.26 25.26
N ALA A 55 -15.26 -10.28 25.58
CA ALA A 55 -15.91 -9.29 26.40
C ALA A 55 -15.43 -9.31 27.87
N ALA A 56 -14.98 -10.45 28.38
CA ALA A 56 -14.52 -10.60 29.77
C ALA A 56 -13.16 -9.92 29.98
N SER A 57 -12.22 -10.14 29.06
CA SER A 57 -10.90 -9.50 29.10
C SER A 57 -10.85 -8.12 28.43
N ARG A 58 -11.93 -7.73 27.73
CA ARG A 58 -12.03 -6.54 26.86
C ARG A 58 -10.90 -6.47 25.82
N GLY A 59 -10.51 -7.63 25.29
CA GLY A 59 -9.42 -7.75 24.34
C GLY A 59 -9.75 -8.63 23.14
N HIS A 60 -8.83 -8.68 22.20
CA HIS A 60 -8.94 -9.51 21.01
C HIS A 60 -8.09 -10.74 21.16
N THR A 61 -8.65 -11.88 20.78
CA THR A 61 -7.99 -13.17 20.82
C THR A 61 -7.97 -13.75 19.42
N SER A 62 -6.93 -14.51 19.10
CA SER A 62 -6.96 -15.45 18.00
C SER A 62 -7.18 -16.82 18.62
N HIS A 63 -8.26 -17.51 18.23
CA HIS A 63 -8.62 -18.79 18.83
C HIS A 63 -7.82 -19.90 18.16
N ASP A 64 -6.51 -19.90 18.36
CA ASP A 64 -5.63 -20.98 17.90
C ASP A 64 -4.53 -21.20 18.96
N ALA A 65 -4.98 -21.53 20.16
CA ALA A 65 -4.10 -21.71 21.33
C ALA A 65 -3.27 -23.00 21.25
N GLU A 66 -3.61 -23.94 20.37
CA GLU A 66 -2.85 -25.19 20.19
C GLU A 66 -1.81 -25.11 19.06
N THR A 67 -1.81 -24.02 18.29
CA THR A 67 -0.91 -23.89 17.17
C THR A 67 -0.36 -22.48 17.09
N GLN A 68 0.91 -22.34 17.53
CA GLN A 68 1.85 -21.31 17.05
C GLN A 68 2.09 -21.41 15.53
N GLN A 69 1.09 -21.81 14.75
CA GLN A 69 1.16 -21.86 13.32
C GLN A 69 0.94 -20.44 12.82
N LEU A 70 1.85 -20.02 11.94
CA LEU A 70 1.59 -18.93 11.03
C LEU A 70 0.22 -19.14 10.35
N PRO A 71 -0.43 -18.07 9.84
CA PRO A 71 -1.72 -18.18 9.17
C PRO A 71 -1.68 -19.36 8.19
N ASP A 72 -2.79 -20.08 8.07
CA ASP A 72 -2.91 -21.14 7.08
C ASP A 72 -2.48 -20.62 5.69
N ALA A 73 -2.02 -21.53 4.82
CA ALA A 73 -1.43 -21.14 3.54
C ALA A 73 -2.37 -20.27 2.67
N ALA A 74 -3.69 -20.40 2.82
CA ALA A 74 -4.65 -19.56 2.10
C ALA A 74 -4.74 -18.14 2.69
N SER A 75 -4.77 -18.00 4.02
CA SER A 75 -4.71 -16.72 4.73
C SER A 75 -3.40 -15.97 4.44
N LEU A 76 -2.28 -16.70 4.42
CA LEU A 76 -0.96 -16.18 4.04
C LEU A 76 -0.94 -15.66 2.61
N PHE A 77 -1.54 -16.43 1.69
CA PHE A 77 -1.66 -16.09 0.27
C PHE A 77 -2.50 -14.82 0.06
N VAL A 78 -3.64 -14.67 0.74
CA VAL A 78 -4.48 -13.47 0.67
C VAL A 78 -3.73 -12.24 1.19
N LEU A 79 -2.99 -12.37 2.29
CA LEU A 79 -2.17 -11.29 2.85
C LEU A 79 -1.04 -10.87 1.90
N LEU A 80 -0.34 -11.84 1.30
CA LEU A 80 0.69 -11.57 0.30
C LEU A 80 0.12 -10.87 -0.93
N ARG A 81 -1.02 -11.35 -1.47
CA ARG A 81 -1.68 -10.72 -2.61
C ARG A 81 -2.10 -9.29 -2.31
N HIS A 82 -2.70 -9.05 -1.15
CA HIS A 82 -3.10 -7.70 -0.74
C HIS A 82 -1.89 -6.78 -0.57
N ALA A 83 -0.79 -7.27 0.03
CA ALA A 83 0.42 -6.50 0.20
C ALA A 83 1.08 -6.18 -1.15
N MET A 84 1.23 -7.15 -2.05
CA MET A 84 1.82 -6.93 -3.38
C MET A 84 0.98 -5.96 -4.23
N ALA A 85 -0.35 -6.01 -4.13
CA ALA A 85 -1.24 -5.09 -4.85
C ALA A 85 -1.27 -3.66 -4.27
N THR A 86 -0.82 -3.47 -3.02
CA THR A 86 -0.93 -2.18 -2.31
C THR A 86 0.41 -1.59 -1.89
N ALA A 87 1.51 -2.31 -2.06
CA ALA A 87 2.85 -1.87 -1.71
C ALA A 87 3.42 -0.96 -2.81
N LEU A 88 3.72 0.28 -2.43
CA LEU A 88 4.79 1.03 -3.07
C LEU A 88 6.12 0.70 -2.40
N PRO A 89 7.24 0.68 -3.14
CA PRO A 89 8.56 0.61 -2.53
C PRO A 89 8.79 1.87 -1.69
N VAL A 90 9.17 1.71 -0.42
CA VAL A 90 9.51 2.83 0.50
C VAL A 90 11.02 3.13 0.44
N GLY A 91 11.71 2.63 -0.58
CA GLY A 91 13.16 2.66 -0.72
C GLY A 91 13.72 1.27 -1.06
N PRO A 92 14.98 1.19 -1.54
CA PRO A 92 15.59 -0.07 -1.97
C PRO A 92 15.90 -1.04 -0.81
N ALA A 93 15.93 -0.59 0.45
CA ALA A 93 16.15 -1.46 1.61
C ALA A 93 14.85 -2.13 2.08
N GLU A 94 13.77 -1.36 2.19
CA GLU A 94 12.43 -1.84 2.55
C GLU A 94 11.85 -2.76 1.48
N ARG A 95 12.16 -2.49 0.20
CA ARG A 95 11.82 -3.38 -0.91
C ARG A 95 12.47 -4.76 -0.75
N ARG A 96 13.78 -4.79 -0.48
CA ARG A 96 14.53 -6.04 -0.24
C ARG A 96 14.00 -6.81 0.97
N LEU A 97 13.64 -6.12 2.04
CA LEU A 97 13.02 -6.76 3.22
C LEU A 97 11.63 -7.33 2.92
N ALA A 98 10.81 -6.63 2.14
CA ALA A 98 9.49 -7.11 1.75
C ALA A 98 9.59 -8.30 0.78
N GLU A 99 10.53 -8.27 -0.16
CA GLU A 99 10.84 -9.38 -1.07
C GLU A 99 11.32 -10.61 -0.28
N ALA A 100 12.30 -10.45 0.60
CA ALA A 100 12.80 -11.54 1.44
C ALA A 100 11.70 -12.14 2.34
N ALA A 101 10.83 -11.30 2.90
CA ALA A 101 9.68 -11.77 3.67
C ALA A 101 8.66 -12.51 2.80
N ALA A 102 8.38 -12.02 1.58
CA ALA A 102 7.48 -12.69 0.64
C ALA A 102 8.04 -14.04 0.17
N GLU A 103 9.34 -14.13 -0.13
CA GLU A 103 10.04 -15.37 -0.50
C GLU A 103 9.95 -16.41 0.62
N ALA A 104 10.24 -15.99 1.87
CA ALA A 104 10.20 -16.85 3.04
C ALA A 104 8.77 -17.38 3.33
N LEU A 105 7.75 -16.58 3.01
CA LEU A 105 6.35 -16.96 3.16
C LEU A 105 5.86 -17.83 1.99
N ALA A 106 6.32 -17.58 0.76
CA ALA A 106 6.01 -18.39 -0.41
C ALA A 106 6.53 -19.83 -0.28
N GLY A 107 7.65 -20.04 0.41
CA GLY A 107 8.18 -21.37 0.74
C GLY A 107 7.23 -22.24 1.58
N ARG A 108 6.17 -21.67 2.16
CA ARG A 108 5.17 -22.38 2.97
C ARG A 108 3.86 -22.65 2.24
N LEU A 109 3.74 -22.20 0.99
CA LEU A 109 2.57 -22.41 0.15
C LEU A 109 2.65 -23.78 -0.55
N SER A 110 1.48 -24.38 -0.84
CA SER A 110 1.40 -25.58 -1.67
C SER A 110 1.93 -25.30 -3.09
N ALA A 111 2.24 -26.36 -3.86
CA ALA A 111 2.72 -26.19 -5.24
C ALA A 111 1.70 -25.39 -6.09
N THR A 112 0.41 -25.71 -5.97
CA THR A 112 -0.69 -25.01 -6.64
C THR A 112 -0.78 -23.54 -6.22
N GLN A 113 -0.68 -23.25 -4.92
CA GLN A 113 -0.73 -21.86 -4.42
C GLN A 113 0.51 -21.06 -4.81
N ARG A 114 1.69 -21.70 -4.92
CA ARG A 114 2.89 -21.05 -5.46
C ARG A 114 2.74 -20.72 -6.92
N GLU A 115 2.18 -21.62 -7.72
CA GLU A 115 1.86 -21.36 -9.13
C GLU A 115 0.88 -20.19 -9.28
N GLU A 116 -0.20 -20.18 -8.49
CA GLU A 116 -1.15 -19.08 -8.49
C GLU A 116 -0.55 -17.76 -7.99
N LEU A 117 0.36 -17.82 -7.00
CA LEU A 117 1.07 -16.64 -6.50
C LEU A 117 2.03 -16.11 -7.54
N GLU A 118 2.75 -16.98 -8.25
CA GLU A 118 3.64 -16.61 -9.34
C GLU A 118 2.85 -16.03 -10.51
N ASP A 119 1.70 -16.62 -10.87
CA ASP A 119 0.79 -16.05 -11.86
C ASP A 119 0.24 -14.70 -11.41
N PHE A 120 -0.12 -14.56 -10.13
CA PHE A 120 -0.54 -13.28 -9.58
C PHE A 120 0.61 -12.26 -9.56
N ARG A 121 1.82 -12.67 -9.19
CA ARG A 121 3.04 -11.86 -9.17
C ARG A 121 3.40 -11.40 -10.58
N ARG A 122 3.29 -12.25 -11.59
CA ARG A 122 3.41 -11.89 -13.02
C ARG A 122 2.37 -10.86 -13.46
N ARG A 123 1.17 -10.85 -12.85
CA ARG A 123 0.06 -9.95 -13.18
C ARG A 123 0.06 -8.63 -12.40
N VAL A 124 0.49 -8.65 -11.14
CA VAL A 124 0.39 -7.52 -10.19
C VAL A 124 1.72 -6.81 -9.98
N THR A 125 2.82 -7.54 -10.05
CA THR A 125 4.14 -6.95 -10.24
C THR A 125 4.27 -6.75 -11.74
N ALA A 126 3.91 -5.57 -12.24
CA ALA A 126 4.70 -5.07 -13.35
C ALA A 126 6.16 -5.10 -12.84
N PRO A 127 7.05 -5.91 -13.43
CA PRO A 127 8.38 -6.09 -12.89
C PRO A 127 9.04 -4.72 -12.72
N ALA A 128 9.99 -4.56 -11.80
CA ALA A 128 10.83 -3.36 -11.80
C ALA A 128 11.43 -3.11 -13.21
N ALA A 129 11.59 -4.18 -14.01
CA ALA A 129 11.94 -4.16 -15.42
C ALA A 129 10.83 -3.69 -16.40
N ALA A 130 9.54 -3.67 -16.03
CA ALA A 130 8.46 -3.07 -16.84
C ALA A 130 8.35 -1.55 -16.65
N ILE A 131 9.12 -1.00 -15.70
CA ILE A 131 9.42 0.44 -15.65
C ILE A 131 10.74 0.74 -16.41
N SER A 132 11.26 -0.21 -17.18
CA SER A 132 12.22 0.06 -18.25
C SER A 132 11.42 0.36 -19.51
N GLY A 133 11.40 1.62 -19.93
CA GLY A 133 10.56 2.07 -21.05
C GLY A 133 10.31 3.58 -21.01
N PRO A 134 9.28 4.09 -21.73
CA PRO A 134 9.04 5.53 -21.87
C PRO A 134 8.73 6.26 -20.56
N TYR A 135 8.42 5.53 -19.48
CA TYR A 135 8.04 6.10 -18.18
C TYR A 135 9.17 6.05 -17.12
N ALA A 136 10.35 5.54 -17.47
CA ALA A 136 11.48 5.42 -16.53
C ALA A 136 11.90 6.78 -15.94
N GLU A 137 11.96 7.80 -16.79
CA GLU A 137 12.29 9.16 -16.37
C GLU A 137 11.22 9.76 -15.46
N MET A 138 9.94 9.51 -15.76
CA MET A 138 8.83 9.97 -14.91
C MET A 138 8.88 9.32 -13.52
N LEU A 139 9.20 8.01 -13.44
CA LEU A 139 9.40 7.34 -12.16
C LEU A 139 10.59 7.95 -11.40
N ALA A 140 11.73 8.15 -12.06
CA ALA A 140 12.90 8.75 -11.43
C ALA A 140 12.60 10.16 -10.89
N THR A 141 11.81 10.94 -11.63
CA THR A 141 11.33 12.25 -11.18
C THR A 141 10.37 12.14 -9.99
N PHE A 142 9.45 11.18 -10.00
CA PHE A 142 8.58 10.89 -8.85
C PHE A 142 9.40 10.51 -7.61
N GLU A 143 10.36 9.60 -7.75
CA GLU A 143 11.23 9.15 -6.65
C GLU A 143 12.06 10.30 -6.09
N ARG A 144 12.63 11.17 -6.95
CA ARG A 144 13.34 12.38 -6.51
C ARG A 144 12.43 13.34 -5.75
N ALA A 145 11.21 13.58 -6.23
CA ALA A 145 10.25 14.44 -5.55
C ALA A 145 9.87 13.91 -4.16
N VAL A 146 9.58 12.60 -4.05
CA VAL A 146 9.25 11.96 -2.77
C VAL A 146 10.45 11.97 -1.82
N ALA A 147 11.66 11.67 -2.30
CA ALA A 147 12.87 11.70 -1.48
C ALA A 147 13.22 13.11 -0.99
N GLY A 148 12.93 14.13 -1.79
CA GLY A 148 13.16 15.54 -1.46
C GLY A 148 12.01 16.23 -0.70
N ASP A 149 10.95 15.50 -0.33
CA ASP A 149 9.71 16.07 0.23
C ASP A 149 9.15 17.24 -0.62
N ARG A 150 9.22 17.11 -1.95
CA ARG A 150 8.76 18.10 -2.93
C ARG A 150 7.48 17.65 -3.64
N CYS A 151 6.72 18.63 -4.13
CA CYS A 151 5.62 18.40 -5.05
C CYS A 151 6.15 18.10 -6.48
N LEU A 152 5.26 17.62 -7.33
CA LEU A 152 5.48 17.44 -8.76
C LEU A 152 4.77 18.54 -9.54
N GLU A 153 5.41 19.04 -10.58
CA GLU A 153 4.75 19.81 -11.63
C GLU A 153 4.38 18.85 -12.75
N VAL A 154 3.08 18.71 -13.02
CA VAL A 154 2.51 17.78 -14.00
C VAL A 154 1.86 18.58 -15.10
N PHE A 155 2.30 18.37 -16.34
CA PHE A 155 1.64 18.94 -17.52
C PHE A 155 0.68 17.92 -18.13
N ALA A 156 -0.61 18.07 -17.82
CA ALA A 156 -1.67 17.15 -18.26
C ALA A 156 -3.02 17.88 -18.40
N GLY A 157 -3.94 17.32 -19.19
CA GLY A 157 -5.32 17.82 -19.31
C GLY A 157 -6.18 17.28 -18.17
N LEU A 158 -6.19 17.98 -17.03
CA LEU A 158 -7.02 17.63 -15.87
C LEU A 158 -8.05 18.74 -15.65
N PRO A 159 -9.37 18.44 -15.66
CA PRO A 159 -10.03 17.14 -15.87
C PRO A 159 -10.01 16.61 -17.32
N PRO A 160 -10.43 15.35 -17.60
CA PRO A 160 -10.42 14.77 -18.95
C PRO A 160 -11.10 15.65 -19.99
N GLY A 161 -10.50 15.76 -21.18
CA GLY A 161 -11.03 16.59 -22.27
C GLY A 161 -10.71 18.08 -22.15
N THR A 162 -9.99 18.51 -21.11
CA THR A 162 -9.45 19.88 -21.02
C THR A 162 -8.10 20.00 -21.71
N LEU A 163 -7.75 21.24 -22.08
CA LEU A 163 -6.43 21.54 -22.62
C LEU A 163 -5.35 21.25 -21.55
N PRO A 164 -4.21 20.65 -21.93
CA PRO A 164 -3.12 20.41 -20.99
C PRO A 164 -2.63 21.71 -20.35
N GLN A 165 -2.52 21.70 -19.03
CA GLN A 165 -2.01 22.81 -18.23
C GLN A 165 -1.08 22.29 -17.14
N TRP A 166 -0.19 23.15 -16.65
CA TRP A 166 0.68 22.81 -15.53
C TRP A 166 -0.11 22.79 -14.23
N GLN A 167 0.04 21.71 -13.48
CA GLN A 167 -0.60 21.54 -12.18
C GLN A 167 0.41 21.05 -11.16
N VAL A 168 0.35 21.59 -9.96
CA VAL A 168 1.20 21.14 -8.86
C VAL A 168 0.50 20.02 -8.12
N VAL A 169 1.09 18.83 -8.15
CA VAL A 169 0.58 17.61 -7.54
C VAL A 169 1.51 17.19 -6.41
N GLN A 170 0.99 17.09 -5.19
CA GLN A 170 1.67 16.40 -4.12
C GLN A 170 1.63 14.88 -4.40
N PRO A 171 2.79 14.22 -4.60
CA PRO A 171 2.83 12.80 -4.89
C PRO A 171 2.36 11.97 -3.70
N LEU A 172 1.38 11.09 -3.93
CA LEU A 172 0.94 10.10 -2.94
C LEU A 172 1.45 8.72 -3.30
N ARG A 173 1.15 8.26 -4.52
CA ARG A 173 1.64 6.98 -5.00
C ARG A 173 1.70 6.86 -6.52
N ILE A 174 2.51 5.92 -7.01
CA ILE A 174 2.37 5.36 -8.36
C ILE A 174 1.78 3.95 -8.24
N GLY A 175 0.86 3.60 -9.12
CA GLY A 175 0.24 2.27 -9.17
C GLY A 175 0.10 1.78 -10.60
N TYR A 176 -0.08 0.47 -10.75
CA TYR A 176 -0.40 -0.14 -12.04
C TYR A 176 -1.82 -0.70 -11.98
N ASP A 177 -2.61 -0.42 -13.00
CA ASP A 177 -3.92 -1.01 -13.19
C ASP A 177 -3.97 -1.79 -14.50
N LEU A 178 -4.59 -2.96 -14.46
CA LEU A 178 -4.62 -3.89 -15.59
C LEU A 178 -5.34 -3.34 -16.83
N THR A 179 -6.29 -2.43 -16.65
CA THR A 179 -7.11 -1.87 -17.74
C THR A 179 -6.59 -0.52 -18.22
N LYS A 180 -6.02 0.29 -17.32
CA LYS A 180 -5.60 1.68 -17.63
C LYS A 180 -4.07 1.88 -17.62
N GLY A 181 -3.30 0.85 -17.29
CA GLY A 181 -1.85 0.91 -17.21
C GLY A 181 -1.34 1.65 -15.98
N TRP A 182 -0.14 2.22 -16.10
CA TRP A 182 0.51 2.95 -15.01
C TRP A 182 -0.17 4.28 -14.69
N ARG A 183 -0.29 4.60 -13.39
CA ARG A 183 -0.96 5.82 -12.89
C ARG A 183 -0.16 6.50 -11.80
N LEU A 184 -0.12 7.82 -11.85
CA LEU A 184 0.26 8.71 -10.75
C LEU A 184 -1.00 9.06 -9.94
N GLU A 185 -0.92 8.92 -8.63
CA GLU A 185 -1.93 9.37 -7.69
C GLU A 185 -1.35 10.44 -6.76
N GLY A 186 -2.11 11.50 -6.55
CA GLY A 186 -1.65 12.65 -5.77
C GLY A 186 -2.78 13.55 -5.31
N LEU A 187 -2.39 14.68 -4.72
CA LEU A 187 -3.31 15.79 -4.44
C LEU A 187 -2.90 17.02 -5.21
N LEU A 188 -3.85 17.68 -5.84
CA LEU A 188 -3.64 18.99 -6.42
C LEU A 188 -3.45 20.01 -5.30
N VAL A 189 -2.33 20.72 -5.32
CA VAL A 189 -1.96 21.66 -4.25
C VAL A 189 -2.95 22.83 -4.16
N ASP A 190 -3.41 23.33 -5.31
CA ASP A 190 -4.23 24.54 -5.36
C ASP A 190 -5.71 24.27 -5.03
N SER A 191 -6.23 23.06 -5.30
CA SER A 191 -7.63 22.69 -5.06
C SER A 191 -7.84 21.71 -3.91
N HIS A 192 -6.76 21.12 -3.40
CA HIS A 192 -6.77 20.01 -2.44
C HIS A 192 -7.57 18.77 -2.87
N LEU A 193 -7.93 18.68 -4.16
CA LEU A 193 -8.60 17.51 -4.72
C LEU A 193 -7.59 16.39 -4.98
N THR A 194 -8.03 15.16 -4.75
CA THR A 194 -7.27 13.98 -5.15
C THR A 194 -7.37 13.74 -6.64
N CYS A 195 -6.23 13.39 -7.26
CA CYS A 195 -6.16 13.11 -8.69
C CYS A 195 -5.52 11.73 -8.95
N ARG A 196 -6.00 11.07 -10.01
CA ARG A 196 -5.33 9.93 -10.67
C ARG A 196 -5.05 10.30 -12.11
N ILE A 197 -3.81 10.16 -12.53
CA ILE A 197 -3.34 10.56 -13.85
C ILE A 197 -2.64 9.36 -14.47
N GLY A 198 -3.16 8.82 -15.56
CA GLY A 198 -2.46 7.83 -16.37
C GLY A 198 -1.11 8.40 -16.81
N LEU A 199 -0.03 7.64 -16.66
CA LEU A 199 1.30 8.10 -17.05
C LEU A 199 1.40 8.39 -18.55
N GLY A 200 0.58 7.74 -19.39
CA GLY A 200 0.45 8.06 -20.81
C GLY A 200 -0.24 9.41 -21.11
N ALA A 201 -0.99 9.96 -20.16
CA ALA A 201 -1.64 11.26 -20.28
C ALA A 201 -0.74 12.42 -19.82
N ILE A 202 0.36 12.12 -19.12
CA ILE A 202 1.34 13.10 -18.66
C ILE A 202 2.26 13.45 -19.83
N ARG A 203 2.25 14.72 -20.25
CA ARG A 203 3.12 15.20 -21.32
C ARG A 203 4.50 15.62 -20.82
N SER A 204 4.57 16.10 -19.58
CA SER A 204 5.83 16.45 -18.91
C SER A 204 5.65 16.35 -17.40
N LEU A 205 6.72 15.95 -16.71
CA LEU A 205 6.76 15.77 -15.27
C LEU A 205 8.07 16.34 -14.72
N LEU A 206 7.98 17.28 -13.79
CA LEU A 206 9.13 17.92 -13.15
C LEU A 206 9.00 17.86 -11.63
N VAL A 207 10.13 17.95 -10.93
CA VAL A 207 10.13 18.19 -9.48
C VAL A 207 9.88 19.68 -9.26
N SER A 208 8.87 20.01 -8.47
CA SER A 208 8.57 21.40 -8.12
C SER A 208 9.48 21.89 -6.99
N GLU A 209 9.77 23.19 -6.97
CA GLU A 209 10.40 23.84 -5.82
C GLU A 209 9.48 23.87 -4.59
N ARG A 210 8.16 23.71 -4.78
CA ARG A 210 7.18 23.72 -3.69
C ARG A 210 7.36 22.50 -2.78
N PRO A 211 7.55 22.68 -1.46
CA PRO A 211 7.61 21.56 -0.52
C PRO A 211 6.23 20.97 -0.29
N ILE A 212 6.19 19.71 0.14
CA ILE A 212 4.96 19.05 0.59
C ILE A 212 4.48 19.72 1.89
N THR A 213 3.44 20.53 1.79
CA THR A 213 2.88 21.29 2.92
C THR A 213 1.94 20.46 3.79
N MET A 214 1.25 19.46 3.22
CA MET A 214 0.27 18.65 3.96
C MET A 214 0.55 17.16 3.81
N ARG A 215 1.21 16.55 4.79
CA ARG A 215 1.36 15.08 4.84
C ARG A 215 0.02 14.44 5.22
N LEU A 216 -0.86 14.24 4.23
CA LEU A 216 -2.02 13.38 4.42
C LEU A 216 -1.54 11.99 4.83
N ALA A 217 -2.06 11.50 5.96
CA ALA A 217 -1.81 10.13 6.36
C ALA A 217 -2.26 9.22 5.20
N ARG A 218 -1.32 8.48 4.59
CA ARG A 218 -1.52 7.65 3.38
C ARG A 218 -2.73 6.71 3.42
N ALA A 219 -3.29 6.50 4.61
CA ALA A 219 -4.40 5.62 4.91
C ALA A 219 -5.75 6.34 5.15
N LYS A 220 -5.82 7.66 4.92
CA LYS A 220 -6.99 8.54 5.10
C LYS A 220 -7.48 9.18 3.79
N VAL A 221 -6.86 8.87 2.65
CA VAL A 221 -7.32 9.36 1.35
C VAL A 221 -8.53 8.51 0.95
N GLU A 222 -9.71 8.95 1.34
CA GLU A 222 -10.99 8.38 0.92
C GLU A 222 -11.37 9.01 -0.42
N TRP A 223 -11.52 8.17 -1.44
CA TRP A 223 -11.85 8.61 -2.78
C TRP A 223 -13.33 9.01 -2.85
N THR A 224 -13.60 10.21 -3.34
CA THR A 224 -14.94 10.79 -3.47
C THR A 224 -15.34 10.95 -4.93
N ARG A 225 -16.62 11.25 -5.18
CA ARG A 225 -17.08 11.62 -6.54
C ARG A 225 -16.43 12.90 -7.09
N ALA A 226 -15.72 13.67 -6.26
CA ALA A 226 -15.03 14.90 -6.67
C ALA A 226 -13.61 14.63 -7.21
N ASP A 227 -13.15 13.38 -7.22
CA ASP A 227 -11.79 13.05 -7.61
C ASP A 227 -11.60 13.10 -9.12
N ILE A 228 -10.48 13.67 -9.54
CA ILE A 228 -10.16 13.84 -10.95
C ILE A 228 -9.44 12.59 -11.43
N GLU A 229 -10.03 11.86 -12.37
CA GLU A 229 -9.40 10.73 -13.04
C GLU A 229 -9.15 11.04 -14.51
N VAL A 230 -7.88 11.05 -14.92
CA VAL A 230 -7.44 11.14 -16.31
C VAL A 230 -6.80 9.83 -16.68
N VAL A 231 -7.34 9.20 -17.73
CA VAL A 231 -6.89 7.91 -18.25
C VAL A 231 -5.89 8.15 -19.37
#